data_AF-A0A0Q0EBV2-F1
#
_entry.id   AF-A0A0Q0EBV2-F1
#
_cell.length_a   1.000
_cell.length_b   1.000
_cell.length_c   1.000
_cell.angle_alpha   90.00
_cell.angle_beta   90.00
_cell.angle_gamma   90.00
#
_symmetry.space_group_name_H-M   'P 1'
#
loop_
_entity.id
_entity.type
_entity.pdbx_description
1 polymer ?
#
loop_
_entity_poly.entity_id
_entity_poly.type
_entity_poly.pdbx_seq_one_letter_code
_entity_poly.pdbx_strand_id
1 'polypeptide(L)'
;MNSSKYEQSPRAGDTEHEAATEVFYLAPRPLPTGVSASNLQNIDRMAADTYLDFHLTSASLEFAVRCYTASVASIIMMFLLTGIGTGIAEYFISNTPILETAIPFIFPNWALWLFVFLLASMYGYFFFKAVYQLTSTPPIRFNRQRREVAYVAKRGQPPRFIPWEEIIACVSSSTVATQYGTQQKFALMIGFVDASDGQVMWLTLPTSTLGMAVSEWEAIRAYMEEGPSALRKSMMGTDLGRR
;
A
#
# COMPACT_ATOMS: atom_id res chain seq x y z
N MET A 1 28.91 -2.13 6.36
CA MET A 1 29.21 -3.28 7.22
C MET A 1 28.29 -3.23 8.42
N ASN A 2 27.37 -4.19 8.54
CA ASN A 2 26.73 -4.62 9.80
C ASN A 2 26.06 -5.97 9.53
N SER A 3 26.87 -6.94 9.11
CA SER A 3 26.43 -8.31 8.80
C SER A 3 26.31 -9.20 10.05
N SER A 4 26.43 -8.66 11.26
CA SER A 4 26.40 -9.41 12.52
C SER A 4 25.22 -9.08 13.45
N LYS A 5 24.29 -8.17 13.07
CA LYS A 5 23.24 -7.68 13.99
C LYS A 5 22.18 -8.74 14.33
N TYR A 6 22.09 -9.84 13.57
CA TYR A 6 21.10 -10.91 13.75
C TYR A 6 21.71 -12.28 14.11
N GLU A 7 22.91 -12.33 14.72
CA GLU A 7 23.43 -13.62 15.25
C GLU A 7 22.55 -14.18 16.38
N GLN A 8 21.80 -13.31 17.06
CA GLN A 8 20.79 -13.69 18.04
C GLN A 8 19.48 -12.98 17.72
N SER A 9 18.41 -13.75 17.45
CA SER A 9 17.08 -13.19 17.16
C SER A 9 16.60 -12.31 18.33
N PRO A 10 16.12 -11.08 18.08
CA PRO A 10 15.57 -10.22 19.13
C PRO A 10 14.40 -10.91 19.83
N ARG A 11 14.16 -10.64 21.11
CA ARG A 11 13.07 -11.25 21.88
C ARG A 11 11.87 -10.30 21.94
N ALA A 12 10.68 -10.88 22.12
CA ALA A 12 9.48 -10.09 22.36
C ALA A 12 9.65 -9.24 23.63
N GLY A 13 9.39 -7.94 23.53
CA GLY A 13 9.62 -6.95 24.58
C GLY A 13 10.92 -6.15 24.45
N ASP A 14 11.82 -6.52 23.53
CA ASP A 14 13.03 -5.73 23.27
C ASP A 14 12.68 -4.42 22.55
N THR A 15 13.46 -3.38 22.82
CA THR A 15 13.33 -2.06 22.19
C THR A 15 14.65 -1.63 21.60
N GLU A 16 14.68 -1.28 20.32
CA GLU A 16 15.83 -0.68 19.66
C GLU A 16 15.57 0.78 19.32
N HIS A 17 16.53 1.63 19.65
CA HIS A 17 16.52 3.05 19.29
C HIS A 17 17.62 3.29 18.26
N GLU A 18 17.24 3.54 17.01
CA GLU A 18 18.17 3.80 15.92
C GLU A 18 17.92 5.20 15.34
N ALA A 19 18.74 6.16 15.77
CA ALA A 19 18.80 7.58 15.40
C ALA A 19 17.48 8.39 15.44
N ALA A 20 16.47 8.02 14.65
CA ALA A 20 15.17 8.65 14.53
C ALA A 20 14.01 7.64 14.47
N THR A 21 14.30 6.35 14.65
CA THR A 21 13.34 5.25 14.61
C THR A 21 13.41 4.45 15.90
N GLU A 22 12.28 4.32 16.56
CA GLU A 22 12.08 3.41 17.69
C GLU A 22 11.41 2.14 17.19
N VAL A 23 12.01 0.99 17.45
CA VAL A 23 11.49 -0.31 17.04
C VAL A 23 11.18 -1.14 18.28
N PHE A 24 9.92 -1.53 18.43
CA PHE A 24 9.43 -2.36 19.54
C PHE A 24 9.17 -3.78 19.03
N TYR A 25 9.89 -4.78 19.54
CA TYR A 25 9.76 -6.17 19.12
C TYR A 25 8.61 -6.89 19.84
N LEU A 26 7.74 -7.55 19.08
CA LEU A 26 6.53 -8.26 19.53
C LEU A 26 6.63 -9.79 19.38
N ALA A 27 7.56 -10.29 18.56
CA ALA A 27 7.81 -11.72 18.32
C ALA A 27 9.32 -11.95 18.18
N PRO A 28 9.85 -13.16 18.51
CA PRO A 28 9.47 -14.46 17.92
C PRO A 28 8.49 -15.33 18.71
N ARG A 29 8.37 -15.15 20.03
CA ARG A 29 7.27 -15.77 20.79
C ARG A 29 6.15 -14.74 20.92
N PRO A 30 5.03 -14.91 20.20
CA PRO A 30 3.95 -13.93 20.24
C PRO A 30 3.44 -13.81 21.69
N LEU A 31 3.58 -12.61 22.27
CA LEU A 31 3.02 -12.30 23.57
C LEU A 31 1.67 -11.61 23.38
N PRO A 32 0.63 -11.96 24.16
CA PRO A 32 -0.64 -11.23 24.12
C PRO A 32 -0.41 -9.81 24.65
N THR A 33 -0.55 -8.81 23.78
CA THR A 33 -0.34 -7.39 24.12
C THR A 33 -1.53 -6.74 24.82
N GLY A 34 -2.66 -7.47 24.97
CA GLY A 34 -3.89 -6.99 25.60
C GLY A 34 -4.65 -5.93 24.79
N VAL A 35 -4.13 -5.52 23.64
CA VAL A 35 -4.79 -4.60 22.70
C VAL A 35 -5.84 -5.37 21.89
N SER A 36 -7.02 -4.80 21.73
CA SER A 36 -8.08 -5.44 20.92
C SER A 36 -7.65 -5.51 19.46
N ALA A 37 -7.71 -6.70 18.85
CA ALA A 37 -7.52 -6.87 17.41
C ALA A 37 -8.49 -5.97 16.64
N SER A 38 -7.95 -5.00 15.89
CA SER A 38 -8.73 -4.14 15.01
C SER A 38 -8.33 -4.42 13.56
N ASN A 39 -9.32 -4.81 12.76
CA ASN A 39 -9.15 -5.23 11.38
C ASN A 39 -9.14 -3.99 10.47
N LEU A 40 -7.97 -3.41 10.20
CA LEU A 40 -7.87 -2.19 9.38
C LEU A 40 -7.91 -2.50 7.86
N GLN A 41 -7.42 -3.67 7.45
CA GLN A 41 -7.19 -3.97 6.03
C GLN A 41 -8.31 -4.76 5.34
N ASN A 42 -9.53 -4.84 5.89
CA ASN A 42 -10.57 -5.73 5.35
C ASN A 42 -10.02 -7.17 5.15
N ILE A 43 -9.45 -7.75 6.21
CA ILE A 43 -9.06 -9.17 6.26
C ILE A 43 -10.29 -10.10 6.03
N ASP A 44 -11.49 -9.53 5.97
CA ASP A 44 -12.80 -10.19 5.89
C ASP A 44 -13.16 -10.83 4.53
N ARG A 45 -12.28 -10.93 3.52
CA ARG A 45 -12.66 -11.54 2.23
C ARG A 45 -11.95 -12.83 1.84
N MET A 46 -10.91 -13.27 2.56
CA MET A 46 -10.17 -14.49 2.21
C MET A 46 -9.65 -15.29 3.41
N ALA A 47 -10.10 -15.00 4.64
CA ALA A 47 -9.81 -15.86 5.79
C ALA A 47 -10.64 -17.16 5.66
N ALA A 48 -10.13 -18.11 4.87
CA ALA A 48 -10.59 -19.49 4.96
C ALA A 48 -10.06 -20.08 6.27
N ASP A 49 -10.72 -21.09 6.84
CA ASP A 49 -10.34 -21.69 8.14
C ASP A 49 -8.87 -22.19 8.23
N THR A 50 -8.19 -22.25 7.09
CA THR A 50 -6.83 -22.79 6.95
C THR A 50 -5.77 -21.76 6.54
N TYR A 51 -6.12 -20.74 5.75
CA TYR A 51 -5.16 -19.81 5.16
C TYR A 51 -5.61 -18.35 5.26
N LEU A 52 -4.63 -17.49 5.57
CA LEU A 52 -4.79 -16.04 5.59
C LEU A 52 -3.82 -15.43 4.57
N ASP A 53 -4.40 -14.85 3.52
CA ASP A 53 -3.65 -14.23 2.44
C ASP A 53 -3.55 -12.71 2.70
N PHE A 54 -2.33 -12.22 2.90
CA PHE A 54 -2.03 -10.80 2.98
C PHE A 54 -1.67 -10.27 1.59
N HIS A 55 -2.51 -9.37 1.09
CA HIS A 55 -2.24 -8.59 -0.11
C HIS A 55 -1.83 -7.17 0.30
N LEU A 56 -0.64 -6.74 -0.11
CA LEU A 56 -0.18 -5.39 0.17
C LEU A 56 -0.96 -4.39 -0.72
N THR A 57 -1.83 -3.60 -0.07
CA THR A 57 -2.40 -2.33 -0.53
C THR A 57 -3.12 -2.29 -1.87
N SER A 58 -4.43 -2.58 -1.87
CA SER A 58 -5.34 -2.09 -2.91
C SER A 58 -5.49 -0.57 -2.89
N ALA A 59 -5.46 0.04 -1.70
CA ALA A 59 -5.73 1.47 -1.52
C ALA A 59 -4.69 2.39 -2.19
N SER A 60 -3.40 2.05 -2.12
CA SER A 60 -2.34 2.85 -2.77
C SER A 60 -2.42 2.75 -4.29
N LEU A 61 -2.75 1.57 -4.82
CA LEU A 61 -2.97 1.34 -6.24
C LEU A 61 -4.21 2.11 -6.72
N GLU A 62 -5.33 2.01 -6.01
CA GLU A 62 -6.55 2.77 -6.31
C GLU A 62 -6.30 4.28 -6.31
N PHE A 63 -5.59 4.79 -5.30
CA PHE A 63 -5.19 6.20 -5.24
C PHE A 63 -4.32 6.59 -6.44
N ALA A 64 -3.31 5.77 -6.77
CA ALA A 64 -2.44 6.03 -7.90
C ALA A 64 -3.20 6.02 -9.24
N VAL A 65 -4.13 5.08 -9.45
CA VAL A 65 -5.02 5.05 -10.62
C VAL A 65 -5.86 6.33 -10.68
N ARG A 66 -6.48 6.75 -9.57
CA ARG A 66 -7.30 7.97 -9.52
C ARG A 66 -6.47 9.21 -9.84
N CYS A 67 -5.25 9.33 -9.31
CA CYS A 67 -4.34 10.43 -9.62
C CYS A 67 -3.96 10.45 -11.10
N TYR A 68 -3.70 9.30 -11.71
CA TYR A 68 -3.42 9.19 -13.14
C TYR A 68 -4.64 9.58 -13.99
N THR A 69 -5.83 9.07 -13.68
CA THR A 69 -7.05 9.45 -14.40
C THR A 69 -7.35 10.94 -14.25
N ALA A 70 -7.15 11.51 -13.05
CA ALA A 70 -7.34 12.93 -12.79
C ALA A 70 -6.33 13.81 -13.52
N SER A 71 -5.07 13.40 -13.65
CA SER A 71 -4.05 14.16 -14.40
C SER A 71 -4.32 14.15 -15.90
N VAL A 72 -4.74 13.02 -16.47
CA VAL A 72 -5.14 12.95 -17.88
C VAL A 72 -6.39 13.81 -18.12
N ALA A 73 -7.38 13.74 -17.23
CA ALA A 73 -8.60 14.55 -17.33
C ALA A 73 -8.30 16.05 -17.20
N SER A 74 -7.37 16.45 -16.32
CA SER A 74 -7.01 17.87 -16.15
C SER A 74 -6.31 18.45 -17.38
N ILE A 75 -5.45 17.66 -18.03
CA ILE A 75 -4.81 18.05 -19.29
C ILE A 75 -5.86 18.27 -20.38
N ILE A 76 -6.80 17.33 -20.53
CA ILE A 76 -7.90 17.46 -21.51
C ILE A 76 -8.75 18.69 -21.21
N MET A 77 -9.13 18.89 -19.94
CA MET A 77 -9.90 20.07 -19.53
C MET A 77 -9.16 21.38 -19.77
N MET A 78 -7.85 21.43 -19.56
CA MET A 78 -7.04 22.61 -19.85
C MET A 78 -7.10 22.99 -21.34
N PHE A 79 -6.95 22.01 -22.25
CA PHE A 79 -7.06 22.26 -23.69
C PHE A 79 -8.47 22.68 -24.13
N LEU A 80 -9.51 22.09 -23.53
CA LEU A 80 -10.90 22.52 -23.77
C LEU A 80 -11.13 23.97 -23.32
N LEU A 81 -10.63 24.34 -22.12
CA LEU A 81 -10.68 25.71 -21.59
C LEU A 81 -9.92 26.69 -22.48
N THR A 82 -8.74 26.31 -22.98
CA THR A 82 -7.98 27.13 -23.93
C THR A 82 -8.74 27.34 -25.23
N GLY A 83 -9.36 26.30 -25.80
CA GLY A 83 -10.15 26.42 -27.04
C GLY A 83 -11.40 27.29 -26.87
N ILE A 84 -12.06 27.23 -25.70
CA ILE A 84 -13.17 28.15 -25.40
C ILE A 84 -12.64 29.58 -25.18
N GLY A 85 -11.51 29.72 -24.48
CA GLY A 85 -10.88 31.02 -24.21
C GLY A 85 -10.45 31.76 -25.48
N THR A 86 -9.87 31.06 -26.46
CA THR A 86 -9.54 31.65 -27.76
C THR A 86 -10.80 32.06 -28.53
N GLY A 87 -11.87 31.24 -28.50
CA GLY A 87 -13.15 31.61 -29.10
C GLY A 87 -13.81 32.83 -28.45
N ILE A 88 -13.72 33.00 -27.13
CA ILE A 88 -14.20 34.21 -26.44
C ILE A 88 -13.36 35.43 -26.83
N ALA A 89 -12.04 35.28 -26.90
CA ALA A 89 -11.15 36.38 -27.28
C ALA A 89 -11.43 36.87 -28.72
N GLU A 90 -11.64 35.95 -29.66
CA GLU A 90 -11.99 36.31 -31.04
C GLU A 90 -13.40 36.90 -31.16
N TYR A 91 -14.36 36.45 -30.35
CA TYR A 91 -15.68 37.08 -30.30
C TYR A 91 -15.59 38.57 -29.95
N PHE A 92 -14.73 38.96 -28.99
CA PHE A 92 -14.54 40.36 -28.63
C PHE A 92 -13.81 41.19 -29.70
N ILE A 93 -12.96 40.58 -30.52
CA ILE A 93 -12.12 41.29 -31.51
C ILE A 93 -12.81 41.36 -32.88
N SER A 94 -13.40 40.26 -33.32
CA SER A 94 -13.87 40.06 -34.69
C SER A 94 -15.37 39.74 -34.78
N ASN A 95 -16.08 39.67 -33.64
CA ASN A 95 -17.52 39.41 -33.55
C ASN A 95 -17.96 38.07 -34.20
N THR A 96 -17.02 37.13 -34.31
CA THR A 96 -17.26 35.77 -34.80
C THR A 96 -17.83 34.90 -33.69
N PRO A 97 -18.77 33.99 -33.98
CA PRO A 97 -19.33 33.12 -32.97
C PRO A 97 -18.27 32.18 -32.38
N ILE A 98 -18.21 32.10 -31.04
CA ILE A 98 -17.20 31.37 -30.25
C ILE A 98 -16.97 29.93 -30.74
N LEU A 99 -18.04 29.24 -31.13
CA LEU A 99 -18.02 27.85 -31.56
C LEU A 99 -17.26 27.65 -32.89
N GLU A 100 -17.31 28.65 -33.77
CA GLU A 100 -16.71 28.61 -35.11
C GLU A 100 -15.18 28.67 -35.05
N THR A 101 -14.62 29.28 -34.00
CA THR A 101 -13.18 29.25 -33.70
C THR A 101 -12.79 28.05 -32.82
N ALA A 102 -13.62 27.71 -31.83
CA ALA A 102 -13.30 26.66 -30.86
C ALA A 102 -13.28 25.25 -31.50
N ILE A 103 -14.22 24.93 -32.40
CA ILE A 103 -14.27 23.64 -33.09
C ILE A 103 -13.01 23.36 -33.92
N PRO A 104 -12.55 24.26 -34.81
CA PRO A 104 -11.35 24.03 -35.62
C PRO A 104 -10.05 24.01 -34.80
N PHE A 105 -10.05 24.67 -33.63
CA PHE A 105 -8.91 24.59 -32.71
C PHE A 105 -8.82 23.21 -32.02
N ILE A 106 -9.96 22.62 -31.65
CA ILE A 106 -10.01 21.37 -30.86
C ILE A 106 -10.02 20.12 -31.75
N PHE A 107 -10.87 20.03 -32.77
CA PHE A 107 -11.12 18.75 -33.47
C PHE A 107 -10.20 18.48 -34.68
N PRO A 108 -9.99 19.40 -35.63
CA PRO A 108 -9.10 19.20 -36.78
C PRO A 108 -7.60 19.26 -36.43
N ASN A 109 -7.24 19.73 -35.24
CA ASN A 109 -5.85 19.96 -34.86
C ASN A 109 -5.15 18.66 -34.43
N TRP A 110 -4.71 17.89 -35.42
CA TRP A 110 -3.99 16.64 -35.22
C TRP A 110 -2.70 16.80 -34.39
N ALA A 111 -2.03 17.95 -34.49
CA ALA A 111 -0.82 18.22 -33.71
C ALA A 111 -1.12 18.33 -32.20
N LEU A 112 -2.24 18.95 -31.84
CA LEU A 112 -2.71 19.03 -30.45
C LEU A 112 -3.02 17.62 -29.91
N TRP A 113 -3.77 16.80 -30.66
CA TRP A 113 -4.08 15.43 -30.24
C TRP A 113 -2.84 14.54 -30.15
N LEU A 114 -1.88 14.71 -31.06
CA LEU A 114 -0.60 14.01 -31.01
C LEU A 114 0.22 14.41 -29.77
N PHE A 115 0.23 15.70 -29.41
CA PHE A 115 0.88 16.18 -28.19
C PHE A 115 0.23 15.62 -26.92
N VAL A 116 -1.11 15.65 -26.84
CA VAL A 116 -1.86 15.05 -25.72
C VAL A 116 -1.61 13.56 -25.62
N PHE A 117 -1.61 12.84 -26.75
CA PHE A 117 -1.33 11.40 -26.80
C PHE A 117 0.09 11.08 -26.33
N LEU A 118 1.10 11.82 -26.79
CA LEU A 118 2.49 11.64 -26.33
C LEU A 118 2.63 11.87 -24.83
N LEU A 119 2.00 12.92 -24.30
CA LEU A 119 2.04 13.22 -22.88
C LEU A 119 1.33 12.13 -22.06
N ALA A 120 0.13 11.71 -22.48
CA ALA A 120 -0.63 10.64 -21.85
C ALA A 120 0.12 9.29 -21.90
N SER A 121 0.79 8.98 -23.01
CA SER A 121 1.61 7.77 -23.18
C SER A 121 2.84 7.80 -22.29
N MET A 122 3.53 8.93 -22.18
CA MET A 122 4.69 9.07 -21.29
C MET A 122 4.28 8.85 -19.82
N TYR A 123 3.24 9.54 -19.35
CA TYR A 123 2.72 9.36 -18.00
C TYR A 123 2.19 7.93 -17.78
N GLY A 124 1.51 7.36 -18.77
CA GLY A 124 0.99 6.00 -18.74
C GLY A 124 2.12 4.99 -18.57
N TYR A 125 3.23 5.11 -19.30
CA TYR A 125 4.37 4.22 -19.18
C TYR A 125 4.96 4.19 -17.76
N PHE A 126 5.20 5.37 -17.16
CA PHE A 126 5.68 5.44 -15.78
C PHE A 126 4.69 4.82 -14.79
N PHE A 127 3.40 5.09 -14.98
CA PHE A 127 2.35 4.53 -14.16
C PHE A 127 2.29 2.99 -14.28
N PHE A 128 2.27 2.44 -15.50
CA PHE A 128 2.28 1.00 -15.72
C PHE A 128 3.53 0.34 -15.16
N LYS A 129 4.70 0.98 -15.27
CA LYS A 129 5.94 0.48 -14.67
C LYS A 129 5.82 0.44 -13.14
N ALA A 130 5.28 1.48 -12.51
CA ALA A 130 5.03 1.51 -11.07
C ALA A 130 4.06 0.39 -10.66
N VAL A 131 2.91 0.28 -11.34
CA VAL A 131 1.93 -0.79 -11.08
C VAL A 131 2.54 -2.18 -11.29
N TYR A 132 3.36 -2.36 -12.31
CA TYR A 132 4.05 -3.62 -12.55
C TYR A 132 5.02 -3.97 -11.41
N GLN A 133 5.72 -2.99 -10.84
CA GLN A 133 6.58 -3.21 -9.69
C GLN A 133 5.78 -3.61 -8.44
N LEU A 134 4.66 -2.93 -8.16
CA LEU A 134 3.79 -3.26 -7.02
C LEU A 134 3.12 -4.64 -7.17
N THR A 135 2.64 -4.98 -8.37
CA THR A 135 1.97 -6.26 -8.62
C THR A 135 2.94 -7.44 -8.77
N SER A 136 4.24 -7.17 -8.93
CA SER A 136 5.24 -8.22 -9.05
C SER A 136 5.55 -8.91 -7.72
N THR A 137 5.24 -8.31 -6.58
CA THR A 137 5.35 -8.99 -5.28
C THR A 137 4.08 -9.79 -5.02
N PRO A 138 4.13 -11.13 -5.08
CA PRO A 138 2.96 -11.96 -4.80
C PRO A 138 2.57 -11.87 -3.32
N PRO A 139 1.33 -12.26 -2.98
CA PRO A 139 0.84 -12.23 -1.60
C PRO A 139 1.66 -13.11 -0.67
N ILE A 140 1.69 -12.71 0.60
CA ILE A 140 2.23 -13.52 1.69
C ILE A 140 1.07 -14.32 2.26
N ARG A 141 1.25 -15.63 2.42
CA ARG A 141 0.22 -16.54 2.90
C ARG A 141 0.60 -17.14 4.24
N PHE A 142 -0.27 -16.97 5.23
CA PHE A 142 -0.13 -17.56 6.55
C PHE A 142 -0.96 -18.84 6.61
N ASN A 143 -0.32 -19.96 6.90
CA ASN A 143 -0.97 -21.25 7.05
C ASN A 143 -1.10 -21.60 8.53
N ARG A 144 -2.34 -21.62 9.02
CA ARG A 144 -2.64 -21.88 10.43
C ARG A 144 -2.33 -23.32 10.84
N GLN A 145 -2.72 -24.30 10.03
CA GLN A 145 -2.61 -25.72 10.39
C GLN A 145 -1.16 -26.18 10.49
N ARG A 146 -0.31 -25.71 9.57
CA ARG A 146 1.13 -26.03 9.59
C ARG A 146 1.94 -25.11 10.49
N ARG A 147 1.36 -24.00 10.94
CA ARG A 147 2.07 -22.92 11.65
C ARG A 147 3.28 -22.44 10.84
N GLU A 148 3.06 -22.18 9.56
CA GLU A 148 4.09 -21.77 8.60
C GLU A 148 3.60 -20.57 7.78
N VAL A 149 4.53 -19.73 7.34
CA VAL A 149 4.26 -18.59 6.47
C VAL A 149 5.00 -18.77 5.17
N ALA A 150 4.25 -18.70 4.07
CA ALA A 150 4.76 -18.75 2.72
C ALA A 150 4.93 -17.33 2.18
N TYR A 151 6.16 -16.98 1.82
CA TYR A 151 6.47 -15.75 1.09
C TYR A 151 7.30 -16.06 -0.14
N VAL A 152 7.29 -15.14 -1.10
CA VAL A 152 8.10 -15.25 -2.33
C VAL A 152 8.87 -13.94 -2.47
N ALA A 153 10.21 -14.02 -2.39
CA ALA A 153 11.06 -12.83 -2.41
C ALA A 153 11.00 -12.07 -3.74
N LYS A 154 10.94 -12.79 -4.87
CA LYS A 154 10.77 -12.23 -6.21
C LYS A 154 9.87 -13.10 -7.07
N ARG A 155 9.07 -12.46 -7.92
CA ARG A 155 8.23 -13.14 -8.91
C ARG A 155 9.03 -14.19 -9.70
N GLY A 156 8.56 -15.43 -9.69
CA GLY A 156 9.20 -16.55 -10.41
C GLY A 156 10.16 -17.38 -9.57
N GLN A 157 10.46 -16.99 -8.33
CA GLN A 157 11.17 -17.85 -7.39
C GLN A 157 10.19 -18.82 -6.68
N PRO A 158 10.66 -20.01 -6.26
CA PRO A 158 9.83 -20.92 -5.49
C PRO A 158 9.38 -20.27 -4.17
N PRO A 159 8.16 -20.58 -3.69
CA PRO A 159 7.71 -20.12 -2.39
C PRO A 159 8.60 -20.68 -1.30
N ARG A 160 8.97 -19.82 -0.35
CA ARG A 160 9.74 -20.17 0.84
C ARG A 160 8.81 -20.24 2.03
N PHE A 161 8.96 -21.29 2.83
CA PHE A 161 8.15 -21.54 4.01
C PHE A 161 9.01 -21.28 5.25
N ILE A 162 8.51 -20.45 6.16
CA ILE A 162 9.16 -20.13 7.43
C ILE A 162 8.21 -20.53 8.57
N PRO A 163 8.69 -21.20 9.62
CA PRO A 163 7.89 -21.48 10.82
C PRO A 163 7.38 -20.20 11.46
N TRP A 164 6.13 -20.20 11.91
CA TRP A 164 5.50 -19.04 12.57
C TRP A 164 6.27 -18.57 13.81
N GLU A 165 6.92 -19.49 14.52
CA GLU A 165 7.71 -19.25 15.73
C GLU A 165 9.04 -18.53 15.46
N GLU A 166 9.49 -18.47 14.22
CA GLU A 166 10.76 -17.84 13.82
C GLU A 166 10.55 -16.42 13.24
N ILE A 167 9.29 -15.98 13.13
CA ILE A 167 8.96 -14.68 12.55
C ILE A 167 9.30 -13.58 13.54
N ILE A 168 10.01 -12.58 13.05
CA ILE A 168 10.28 -11.37 13.82
C ILE A 168 9.18 -10.38 13.48
N ALA A 169 8.47 -9.89 14.49
CA ALA A 169 7.51 -8.82 14.31
C ALA A 169 7.89 -7.66 15.20
N CYS A 170 7.88 -6.46 14.66
CA CYS A 170 8.17 -5.25 15.41
C CYS A 170 7.35 -4.07 14.90
N VAL A 171 7.12 -3.11 15.78
CA VAL A 171 6.46 -1.87 15.42
C VAL A 171 7.52 -0.78 15.38
N SER A 172 7.66 -0.15 14.22
CA SER A 172 8.53 1.00 14.05
C SER A 172 7.74 2.30 14.23
N SER A 173 8.28 3.21 15.03
CA SER A 173 7.87 4.60 15.14
C SER A 173 9.01 5.44 14.60
N SER A 174 8.84 5.98 13.39
CA SER A 174 9.84 6.83 12.75
C SER A 174 9.36 8.28 12.72
N THR A 175 10.23 9.22 13.07
CA THR A 175 9.92 10.65 12.91
C THR A 175 10.54 11.15 11.62
N VAL A 176 9.70 11.51 10.64
CA VAL A 176 10.15 12.02 9.35
C VAL A 176 9.99 13.53 9.34
N ALA A 177 11.12 14.25 9.24
CA ALA A 177 11.10 15.68 8.98
C ALA A 177 10.67 15.94 7.54
N THR A 178 9.52 16.60 7.37
CA THR A 178 9.02 17.06 6.07
C THR A 178 9.14 18.59 5.99
N GLN A 179 8.96 19.15 4.79
CA GLN A 179 8.95 20.60 4.59
C GLN A 179 7.87 21.34 5.40
N TYR A 180 6.88 20.61 5.92
CA TYR A 180 5.76 21.13 6.72
C TYR A 180 5.88 20.80 8.21
N GLY A 181 7.05 20.34 8.67
CA GLY A 181 7.31 19.95 10.05
C GLY A 181 7.58 18.46 10.22
N THR A 182 7.70 18.02 11.47
CA THR A 182 7.95 16.62 11.83
C THR A 182 6.65 15.82 11.80
N GLN A 183 6.60 14.77 10.97
CA GLN A 183 5.50 13.82 10.92
C GLN A 183 5.95 12.49 11.49
N GLN A 184 5.22 11.98 12.47
CA GLN A 184 5.44 10.65 13.01
C GLN A 184 4.77 9.62 12.10
N LYS A 185 5.53 8.62 11.66
CA LYS A 185 5.05 7.51 10.85
C LYS A 185 5.20 6.22 11.64
N PHE A 186 4.11 5.49 11.76
CA PHE A 186 4.07 4.19 12.40
C PHE A 186 3.97 3.10 11.34
N ALA A 187 4.69 2.00 11.51
CA ALA A 187 4.55 0.85 10.64
C ALA A 187 4.78 -0.45 11.40
N LEU A 188 3.91 -1.43 11.18
CA LEU A 188 4.16 -2.81 11.59
C LEU A 188 5.14 -3.41 10.58
N MET A 189 6.27 -3.91 11.08
CA MET A 189 7.32 -4.55 10.30
C MET A 189 7.40 -6.02 10.67
N ILE A 190 7.29 -6.90 9.68
CA ILE A 190 7.40 -8.35 9.85
C ILE A 190 8.63 -8.81 9.07
N GLY A 191 9.63 -9.29 9.81
CA GLY A 191 10.88 -9.82 9.30
C GLY A 191 10.82 -11.32 9.08
N PHE A 192 11.14 -11.74 7.87
CA PHE A 192 11.28 -13.13 7.45
C PHE A 192 12.77 -13.45 7.32
N VAL A 193 13.31 -14.21 8.27
CA VAL A 193 14.72 -14.63 8.24
C VAL A 193 14.85 -15.82 7.32
N ASP A 194 15.69 -15.70 6.28
CA ASP A 194 15.98 -16.82 5.39
C ASP A 194 17.04 -17.75 6.01
N ALA A 195 16.67 -19.00 6.27
CA ALA A 195 17.55 -20.01 6.86
C ALA A 195 18.78 -20.34 5.99
N SER A 196 18.71 -20.12 4.66
CA SER A 196 19.81 -20.43 3.74
C SER A 196 20.83 -19.30 3.54
N ASP A 197 20.44 -18.04 3.71
CA ASP A 197 21.24 -16.88 3.27
C ASP A 197 21.42 -15.83 4.39
N GLY A 198 20.73 -15.99 5.53
CA GLY A 198 20.76 -15.04 6.65
C GLY A 198 20.15 -13.66 6.32
N GLN A 199 19.59 -13.49 5.11
CA GLN A 199 18.93 -12.26 4.70
C GLN A 199 17.54 -12.16 5.32
N VAL A 200 17.23 -11.00 5.89
CA VAL A 200 15.91 -10.71 6.46
C VAL A 200 15.10 -9.92 5.44
N MET A 201 14.01 -10.50 4.96
CA MET A 201 13.02 -9.78 4.14
C MET A 201 12.03 -9.10 5.08
N TRP A 202 11.87 -7.78 4.96
CA TRP A 202 10.93 -7.02 5.77
C TRP A 202 9.65 -6.74 4.98
N LEU A 203 8.51 -7.15 5.53
CA LEU A 203 7.19 -6.67 5.14
C LEU A 203 6.83 -5.48 6.01
N THR A 204 6.58 -4.33 5.40
CA THR A 204 6.21 -3.11 6.10
C THR A 204 4.76 -2.75 5.81
N LEU A 205 3.94 -2.73 6.87
CA LEU A 205 2.54 -2.33 6.86
C LEU A 205 2.44 -0.92 7.46
N PRO A 206 2.23 0.13 6.64
CA PRO A 206 2.10 1.48 7.15
C PRO A 206 0.79 1.63 7.92
N THR A 207 0.86 2.21 9.11
CA THR A 207 -0.28 2.43 10.00
C THR A 207 -0.34 3.88 10.46
N SER A 208 -1.53 4.36 10.79
CA SER A 208 -1.72 5.75 11.22
C SER A 208 -1.27 6.01 12.65
N THR A 209 -1.28 4.99 13.51
CA THR A 209 -0.95 5.12 14.94
C THR A 209 -0.25 3.86 15.45
N LEU A 210 0.54 3.99 16.53
CA LEU A 210 1.18 2.87 17.20
C LEU A 210 0.17 1.79 17.63
N GLY A 211 -0.95 2.20 18.22
CA GLY A 211 -1.98 1.26 18.67
C GLY A 211 -2.60 0.46 17.54
N MET A 212 -2.67 1.03 16.33
CA MET A 212 -3.13 0.33 15.14
C MET A 212 -2.09 -0.68 14.61
N ALA A 213 -0.79 -0.37 14.70
CA ALA A 213 0.26 -1.33 14.35
C ALA A 213 0.24 -2.55 15.29
N VAL A 214 0.07 -2.31 16.59
CA VAL A 214 -0.02 -3.38 17.60
C VAL A 214 -1.30 -4.20 17.41
N SER A 215 -2.42 -3.54 17.13
CA SER A 215 -3.69 -4.25 16.90
C SER A 215 -3.70 -5.08 15.61
N GLU A 216 -2.99 -4.65 14.56
CA GLU A 216 -2.77 -5.43 13.35
C GLU A 216 -1.96 -6.69 13.65
N TRP A 217 -0.90 -6.57 14.45
CA TRP A 217 -0.13 -7.73 14.90
C TRP A 217 -1.00 -8.71 15.72
N GLU A 218 -1.79 -8.19 16.66
CA GLU A 218 -2.73 -9.01 17.44
C GLU A 218 -3.77 -9.70 16.57
N ALA A 219 -4.24 -9.06 15.49
CA ALA A 219 -5.15 -9.71 14.55
C ALA A 219 -4.50 -10.93 13.87
N ILE A 220 -3.24 -10.81 13.44
CA ILE A 220 -2.49 -11.93 12.85
C ILE A 220 -2.25 -13.03 13.87
N ARG A 221 -1.79 -12.69 15.08
CA ARG A 221 -1.56 -13.65 16.17
C ARG A 221 -2.86 -14.38 16.52
N ALA A 222 -3.94 -13.65 16.78
CA ALA A 222 -5.22 -14.21 17.16
C ALA A 222 -5.76 -15.15 16.07
N TYR A 223 -5.59 -14.79 14.80
CA TYR A 223 -5.93 -15.69 13.70
C TYR A 223 -5.09 -16.99 13.71
N MET A 224 -3.78 -16.90 13.93
CA MET A 224 -2.89 -18.06 13.94
C MET A 224 -3.14 -18.99 15.14
N GLU A 225 -3.47 -18.44 16.31
CA GLU A 225 -3.67 -19.21 17.53
C GLU A 225 -5.13 -19.68 17.70
N GLU A 226 -6.07 -18.73 17.69
CA GLU A 226 -7.48 -18.95 18.03
C GLU A 226 -8.34 -19.23 16.78
N GLY A 227 -7.91 -18.75 15.62
CA GLY A 227 -8.59 -18.96 14.34
C GLY A 227 -9.46 -17.78 13.87
N PRO A 228 -10.25 -17.96 12.81
CA PRO A 228 -11.04 -16.88 12.21
C PRO A 228 -12.12 -16.32 13.12
N SER A 229 -12.56 -17.07 14.14
CA SER A 229 -13.53 -16.62 15.15
C SER A 229 -13.00 -15.53 16.08
N ALA A 230 -11.68 -15.42 16.23
CA ALA A 230 -11.04 -14.40 17.07
C ALA A 230 -10.86 -13.06 16.35
N LEU A 231 -10.92 -13.07 15.01
CA LEU A 231 -10.96 -11.84 14.24
C LEU A 231 -12.31 -11.16 14.47
N ARG A 232 -12.28 -9.96 15.05
CA ARG A 232 -13.49 -9.17 15.21
C ARG A 232 -14.00 -8.77 13.82
N LYS A 233 -15.24 -9.18 13.51
CA LYS A 233 -15.97 -8.76 12.32
C LYS A 233 -15.91 -7.23 12.21
N SER A 234 -15.52 -6.71 11.05
CA SER A 234 -15.47 -5.26 10.82
C SER A 234 -16.81 -4.62 11.21
N MET A 235 -16.79 -3.76 12.22
CA MET A 235 -17.98 -3.08 12.74
C MET A 235 -18.35 -1.86 11.86
N MET A 236 -18.08 -1.94 10.57
CA MET A 236 -18.33 -0.86 9.61
C MET A 236 -19.26 -1.39 8.50
N GLY A 237 -20.58 -1.32 8.75
CA GLY A 237 -21.60 -1.29 7.70
C GLY A 237 -22.25 -2.61 7.29
N THR A 238 -22.83 -3.37 8.22
CA THR A 238 -23.87 -4.36 7.87
C THR A 238 -25.08 -4.24 8.80
N ASP A 239 -25.81 -3.13 8.70
CA ASP A 239 -27.17 -2.99 9.26
C ASP A 239 -28.09 -2.12 8.37
N LEU A 240 -27.83 -2.07 7.06
CA LEU A 240 -28.76 -1.49 6.08
C LEU A 240 -29.06 -2.55 5.02
N GLY A 241 -30.17 -3.27 5.19
CA GLY A 241 -30.72 -4.12 4.12
C GLY A 241 -31.11 -5.53 4.55
N ARG A 242 -31.83 -5.68 5.66
CA ARG A 242 -32.73 -6.84 5.82
C ARG A 242 -33.93 -6.49 6.70
N ARG A 243 -34.89 -5.79 6.12
CA ARG A 243 -36.32 -5.91 6.41
C ARG A 243 -37.07 -5.86 5.09
#